data_AF-Q9MZV3-F1
#
_entry.id   AF-Q9MZV3-F1
#
_cell.length_a   1.000
_cell.length_b   1.000
_cell.length_c   1.000
_cell.angle_alpha   90.00
_cell.angle_beta   90.00
_cell.angle_gamma   90.00
#
_symmetry.space_group_name_H-M   'P 1'
#
loop_
_entity.id
_entity.type
_entity.pdbx_description
1 polymer ?
#
loop_
_entity_poly.entity_id
_entity_poly.type
_entity_poly.pdbx_seq_one_letter_code
_entity_poly.pdbx_strand_id
1 'polypeptide(L)'
;FIYSLLTRGRPFPVVFVVRGFIFCAGNGLLQGYYLIYCAEYPAEWYMDVRFSLGIFLFILGMGINIHSDYILRQLRKPGEVSYRIPQGGLFTYVSGANFLGEIIEWIGYALATWSLPALAFAFFSLCFLGLRAFHHHRFYLK
;
A
#
# COMPACT_ATOMS: atom_id res chain seq x y z
N PHE A 1 -4.55 -12.32 -4.11
CA PHE A 1 -4.17 -13.64 -4.69
C PHE A 1 -2.66 -13.83 -4.79
N ILE A 2 -1.88 -12.91 -5.36
CA ILE A 2 -0.42 -13.14 -5.54
C ILE A 2 0.36 -12.98 -4.23
N TYR A 3 0.29 -11.80 -3.59
CA TYR A 3 1.06 -11.52 -2.38
C TYR A 3 0.73 -12.51 -1.26
N SER A 4 -0.56 -12.60 -0.87
CA SER A 4 -1.03 -13.39 0.27
C SER A 4 -0.68 -14.88 0.20
N LEU A 5 -0.73 -15.48 -1.00
CA LEU A 5 -0.42 -16.91 -1.19
C LEU A 5 1.08 -17.20 -1.17
N LEU A 6 1.91 -16.19 -1.42
CA LEU A 6 3.37 -16.32 -1.52
C LEU A 6 4.10 -15.72 -0.31
N THR A 7 3.37 -15.26 0.72
CA THR A 7 4.00 -14.66 1.90
C THR A 7 4.83 -15.69 2.67
N ARG A 8 6.01 -15.28 3.14
CA ARG A 8 6.89 -16.06 4.02
C ARG A 8 6.89 -15.45 5.42
N GLY A 9 5.68 -15.32 5.96
CA GLY A 9 5.41 -14.71 7.26
C GLY A 9 5.45 -15.71 8.41
N ARG A 10 5.30 -15.20 9.63
CA ARG A 10 5.02 -15.99 10.83
C ARG A 10 3.50 -16.18 11.00
N PRO A 11 3.04 -17.16 11.80
CA PRO A 11 1.63 -17.28 12.16
C PRO A 11 1.06 -15.95 12.64
N PHE A 12 -0.10 -15.56 12.12
CA PHE A 12 -0.71 -14.26 12.34
C PHE A 12 -1.92 -14.38 13.28
N PRO A 13 -2.06 -13.52 14.31
CA PRO A 13 -3.17 -13.65 15.27
C PRO A 13 -4.55 -13.44 14.62
N VAL A 14 -5.48 -14.35 14.89
CA VAL A 14 -6.83 -14.38 14.27
C VAL A 14 -7.62 -13.10 14.53
N VAL A 15 -7.48 -12.50 15.72
CA VAL A 15 -8.18 -11.23 16.06
C VAL A 15 -7.86 -10.12 15.06
N PHE A 16 -6.61 -10.03 14.60
CA PHE A 16 -6.22 -9.03 13.61
C PHE A 16 -6.70 -9.39 12.19
N VAL A 17 -6.88 -10.68 11.88
CA VAL A 17 -7.48 -11.13 10.62
C VAL A 17 -8.93 -10.65 10.53
N VAL A 18 -9.72 -10.87 11.59
CA VAL A 18 -11.13 -10.47 11.63
C VAL A 18 -11.28 -8.95 11.53
N ARG A 19 -10.47 -8.19 12.28
CA ARG A 19 -10.47 -6.71 12.20
C ARG A 19 -10.06 -6.22 10.81
N GLY A 20 -9.03 -6.83 10.21
CA GLY A 20 -8.59 -6.53 8.85
C GLY A 20 -9.68 -6.82 7.82
N PHE A 21 -10.42 -7.93 7.97
CA PHE A 21 -11.54 -8.26 7.10
C PHE A 21 -12.65 -7.21 7.16
N ILE A 22 -13.08 -6.81 8.37
CA ILE A 22 -14.10 -5.77 8.55
C ILE A 22 -13.66 -4.45 7.93
N PHE A 23 -12.40 -4.07 8.17
CA PHE A 23 -11.82 -2.86 7.57
C PHE A 23 -11.84 -2.92 6.04
N CYS A 24 -11.34 -4.00 5.44
CA CYS A 24 -11.29 -4.14 3.98
C CYS A 24 -12.68 -4.22 3.35
N ALA A 25 -13.64 -4.88 3.99
CA ALA A 25 -15.02 -4.94 3.51
C ALA A 25 -15.67 -3.56 3.53
N GLY A 26 -15.56 -2.82 4.64
CA GLY A 26 -16.09 -1.47 4.76
C GLY A 26 -15.44 -0.49 3.79
N ASN A 27 -14.10 -0.50 3.71
CA ASN A 27 -13.37 0.36 2.77
C ASN A 27 -13.72 0.03 1.32
N GLY A 28 -13.74 -1.25 0.94
CA GLY A 28 -14.10 -1.67 -0.42
C GLY A 28 -15.51 -1.23 -0.82
N LEU A 29 -16.49 -1.39 0.09
CA LEU A 29 -17.86 -0.94 -0.13
C LEU A 29 -17.94 0.59 -0.25
N LEU A 30 -17.28 1.34 0.64
CA LEU A 30 -17.28 2.80 0.61
C LEU A 30 -16.72 3.34 -0.71
N GLN A 31 -15.56 2.83 -1.14
CA GLN A 31 -14.90 3.27 -2.37
C GLN A 31 -15.72 2.90 -3.62
N GLY A 32 -16.19 1.65 -3.68
CA GLY A 32 -16.99 1.17 -4.81
C GLY A 32 -18.31 1.93 -4.92
N TYR A 33 -19.02 2.11 -3.80
CA TYR A 33 -20.27 2.86 -3.77
C TYR A 33 -20.08 4.31 -4.22
N TYR A 34 -19.08 5.00 -3.65
CA TYR A 34 -18.84 6.40 -4.00
C TYR A 34 -18.50 6.55 -5.48
N LEU A 35 -17.61 5.72 -6.02
CA LEU A 35 -17.20 5.82 -7.42
C LEU A 35 -18.33 5.53 -8.43
N ILE A 36 -19.26 4.65 -8.09
CA ILE A 36 -20.36 4.26 -8.99
C ILE A 36 -21.55 5.23 -8.88
N TYR A 37 -21.91 5.64 -7.66
CA TYR A 37 -23.17 6.32 -7.40
C TYR A 37 -23.02 7.81 -7.04
N CYS A 38 -21.83 8.26 -6.64
CA CYS A 38 -21.63 9.63 -6.14
C CYS A 38 -20.61 10.44 -6.95
N ALA A 39 -19.63 9.78 -7.56
CA ALA A 39 -18.57 10.46 -8.29
C ALA A 39 -19.06 10.88 -9.67
N GLU A 40 -18.98 12.19 -9.94
CA GLU A 40 -19.28 12.77 -11.24
C GLU A 40 -17.99 13.33 -11.84
N TYR A 41 -17.68 12.93 -13.07
CA TYR A 41 -16.47 13.36 -13.77
C TYR A 41 -16.84 14.08 -15.06
N PRO A 42 -16.14 15.17 -15.43
CA PRO A 42 -16.25 15.78 -16.75
C PRO A 42 -15.88 14.79 -17.86
N ALA A 43 -16.43 14.97 -19.06
CA ALA A 43 -16.12 14.11 -20.21
C ALA A 43 -14.61 14.06 -20.52
N GLU A 44 -13.90 15.16 -20.31
CA GLU A 44 -12.48 15.31 -20.60
C GLU A 44 -11.56 14.93 -19.42
N TRP A 45 -12.08 14.26 -18.38
CA TRP A 45 -11.32 13.93 -17.18
C TRP A 45 -10.02 13.17 -17.46
N TYR A 46 -9.99 12.34 -18.50
CA TYR A 46 -8.81 11.59 -18.90
C TYR A 46 -7.64 12.46 -19.40
N MET A 47 -7.93 13.69 -19.86
CA MET A 47 -6.91 14.68 -20.25
C MET A 47 -6.50 15.58 -19.08
N ASP A 48 -7.23 15.54 -17.96
CA ASP A 48 -6.92 16.35 -16.79
C ASP A 48 -5.57 15.92 -16.20
N VAL A 49 -4.79 16.92 -15.76
CA VAL A 49 -3.50 16.69 -15.10
C VAL A 49 -3.66 15.84 -13.84
N ARG A 50 -4.78 15.97 -13.12
CA ARG A 50 -5.07 15.19 -11.92
C ARG A 50 -5.20 13.71 -12.24
N PHE A 51 -5.92 13.37 -13.30
CA PHE A 51 -6.10 11.98 -13.71
C PHE A 51 -4.79 11.38 -14.21
N SER A 52 -4.12 12.04 -15.16
CA SER A 52 -2.86 11.55 -15.75
C SER A 52 -1.74 11.42 -14.71
N LEU A 53 -1.53 12.43 -13.86
CA LEU A 53 -0.56 12.38 -12.77
C LEU A 53 -0.96 11.35 -11.70
N GLY A 54 -2.24 11.27 -11.36
CA GLY A 54 -2.75 10.32 -10.37
C GLY A 54 -2.53 8.87 -10.79
N ILE A 55 -2.83 8.54 -12.05
CA ILE A 55 -2.56 7.20 -12.63
C ILE A 55 -1.07 6.92 -12.68
N PHE A 56 -0.24 7.90 -13.07
CA PHE A 56 1.21 7.74 -13.05
C PHE A 56 1.73 7.41 -11.65
N LEU A 57 1.30 8.16 -10.63
CA LEU A 57 1.67 7.92 -9.23
C LEU A 57 1.16 6.57 -8.74
N PHE A 58 -0.06 6.17 -9.12
CA PHE A 58 -0.63 4.88 -8.77
C PHE A 58 0.25 3.72 -9.27
N ILE A 59 0.59 3.72 -10.56
CA ILE A 59 1.41 2.67 -11.18
C ILE A 59 2.84 2.69 -10.61
N LEU A 60 3.42 3.88 -10.41
CA LEU A 60 4.74 4.04 -9.81
C LEU A 60 4.79 3.45 -8.39
N GLY A 61 3.81 3.83 -7.55
CA GLY A 61 3.70 3.35 -6.17
C GLY A 61 3.51 1.84 -6.10
N MET A 62 2.60 1.30 -6.92
CA MET A 62 2.35 -0.13 -7.03
C MET A 62 3.62 -0.90 -7.48
N GLY A 63 4.36 -0.37 -8.45
CA GLY A 63 5.62 -0.94 -8.89
C GLY A 63 6.67 -1.00 -7.78
N ILE A 64 6.84 0.09 -7.03
CA ILE A 64 7.73 0.15 -5.87
C ILE A 64 7.30 -0.84 -4.79
N ASN A 65 6.00 -0.90 -4.48
CA ASN A 65 5.43 -1.79 -3.47
C ASN A 65 5.72 -3.26 -3.80
N ILE A 66 5.34 -3.70 -5.01
CA ILE A 66 5.50 -5.09 -5.46
C ILE A 66 6.98 -5.48 -5.53
N HIS A 67 7.83 -4.60 -6.07
CA HIS A 67 9.27 -4.84 -6.15
C HIS A 67 9.89 -5.00 -4.76
N SER A 68 9.51 -4.14 -3.82
CA SER A 68 10.01 -4.18 -2.45
C SER A 68 9.53 -5.42 -1.70
N ASP A 69 8.25 -5.81 -1.86
CA ASP A 69 7.71 -7.04 -1.28
C ASP A 69 8.35 -8.30 -1.86
N TYR A 70 8.74 -8.27 -3.13
CA TYR A 70 9.52 -9.35 -3.75
C TYR A 70 10.89 -9.50 -3.09
N ILE A 71 11.63 -8.40 -2.89
CA ILE A 71 12.91 -8.41 -2.18
C ILE A 71 12.73 -8.98 -0.78
N LEU A 72 11.76 -8.49 -0.01
CA LEU A 72 11.49 -8.96 1.35
C LEU A 72 11.17 -10.46 1.41
N ARG A 73 10.47 -10.98 0.40
CA ARG A 73 10.15 -12.41 0.31
C ARG A 73 11.39 -13.26 0.05
N GLN A 74 12.35 -12.76 -0.73
CA GLN A 74 13.59 -13.48 -1.02
C GLN A 74 14.54 -13.55 0.18
N LEU A 75 14.37 -12.69 1.18
CA LEU A 75 15.18 -12.71 2.40
C LEU A 75 14.97 -13.97 3.27
N ARG A 76 13.85 -14.68 3.08
CA ARG A 76 13.49 -15.85 3.88
C ARG A 76 13.31 -17.08 3.01
N LYS A 77 13.85 -18.23 3.44
CA LYS A 77 13.44 -19.51 2.88
C LYS A 77 12.03 -19.90 3.40
N PRO A 78 11.26 -20.73 2.68
CA PRO A 78 10.01 -21.26 3.21
C PRO A 78 10.21 -21.93 4.58
N GLY A 79 9.43 -21.53 5.58
CA GLY A 79 9.54 -22.02 6.96
C GLY A 79 10.59 -21.31 7.85
N GLU A 80 11.40 -20.41 7.30
CA GLU A 80 12.42 -19.70 8.05
C GLU A 80 11.85 -18.47 8.77
N VAL A 81 12.09 -18.36 10.08
CA VAL A 81 11.72 -17.20 10.91
C VAL A 81 12.98 -16.42 11.29
N SER A 82 13.69 -15.90 10.29
CA SER A 82 14.83 -15.00 10.48
C SER A 82 14.50 -13.59 9.98
N TYR A 83 15.07 -12.59 10.66
CA TYR A 83 15.07 -11.21 10.19
C TYR A 83 16.44 -10.89 9.61
N ARG A 84 16.42 -10.35 8.38
CA ARG A 84 17.61 -9.88 7.68
C ARG A 84 17.36 -8.45 7.23
N ILE A 85 18.41 -7.65 7.16
CA ILE A 85 18.31 -6.28 6.65
C ILE A 85 18.05 -6.37 5.13
N PRO A 86 16.96 -5.78 4.62
CA PRO A 86 16.71 -5.75 3.18
C PRO A 86 17.77 -4.93 2.47
N GLN A 87 18.30 -5.46 1.37
CA GLN A 87 19.26 -4.76 0.52
C GLN A 87 18.76 -4.77 -0.94
N GLY A 88 19.11 -3.72 -1.68
CA GLY A 88 18.73 -3.55 -3.08
C GLY A 88 17.47 -2.69 -3.29
N GLY A 89 17.33 -2.16 -4.50
CA GLY A 89 16.23 -1.27 -4.87
C GLY A 89 16.15 -0.04 -3.96
N LEU A 90 14.93 0.36 -3.59
CA LEU A 90 14.71 1.53 -2.73
C LEU A 90 15.08 1.31 -1.26
N PHE A 91 15.37 0.07 -0.84
CA PHE A 91 15.79 -0.20 0.54
C PHE A 91 17.15 0.40 0.90
N THR A 92 17.94 0.82 -0.09
CA THR A 92 19.17 1.59 0.13
C THR A 92 18.91 2.98 0.69
N TYR A 93 17.71 3.54 0.48
CA TYR A 93 17.34 4.89 0.92
C TYR A 93 16.38 4.88 2.11
N VAL A 94 15.44 3.93 2.15
CA VAL A 94 14.39 3.89 3.19
C VAL A 94 14.20 2.47 3.72
N SER A 95 13.99 2.34 5.04
CA SER A 95 13.80 1.02 5.66
C SER A 95 12.49 0.32 5.30
N GLY A 96 11.46 1.07 4.92
CA GLY A 96 10.12 0.58 4.57
C GLY A 96 9.76 0.89 3.13
N ALA A 97 10.57 0.44 2.16
CA ALA A 97 10.37 0.77 0.74
C ALA A 97 9.01 0.32 0.19
N ASN A 98 8.48 -0.83 0.64
CA ASN A 98 7.15 -1.29 0.27
C ASN A 98 6.04 -0.37 0.79
N PHE A 99 6.16 0.11 2.02
CA PHE A 99 5.24 1.07 2.61
C PHE A 99 5.26 2.42 1.89
N LEU A 100 6.45 2.89 1.49
CA LEU A 100 6.57 4.09 0.68
C LEU A 100 5.82 3.96 -0.65
N GLY A 101 6.00 2.83 -1.34
CA GLY A 101 5.29 2.53 -2.58
C GLY A 101 3.76 2.56 -2.40
N GLU A 102 3.25 1.90 -1.37
CA GLU A 102 1.82 1.83 -1.08
C GLU A 102 1.23 3.22 -0.74
N ILE A 103 1.96 4.06 -0.02
CA ILE A 103 1.54 5.43 0.27
C ILE A 103 1.45 6.25 -1.02
N ILE A 104 2.46 6.16 -1.90
CA ILE A 104 2.46 6.85 -3.21
C ILE A 104 1.30 6.34 -4.08
N GLU A 105 1.04 5.04 -4.06
CA GLU A 105 -0.04 4.39 -4.79
C GLU A 105 -1.40 5.00 -4.40
N TRP A 106 -1.70 5.04 -3.10
CA TRP A 106 -2.99 5.56 -2.62
C TRP A 106 -3.13 7.07 -2.76
N ILE A 107 -2.03 7.83 -2.69
CA ILE A 107 -2.05 9.27 -3.02
C ILE A 107 -2.39 9.46 -4.51
N GLY A 108 -1.78 8.68 -5.40
CA GLY A 108 -2.11 8.69 -6.83
C GLY A 108 -3.57 8.32 -7.10
N TYR A 109 -4.10 7.32 -6.40
CA TYR A 109 -5.51 6.93 -6.47
C TYR A 109 -6.45 8.05 -6.01
N ALA A 110 -6.14 8.70 -4.89
CA ALA A 110 -6.93 9.84 -4.40
C ALA A 110 -6.93 11.01 -5.38
N LEU A 111 -5.79 11.27 -6.03
CA LEU A 111 -5.67 12.32 -7.03
C LEU A 111 -6.46 11.99 -8.31
N ALA A 112 -6.38 10.74 -8.79
CA ALA A 112 -7.05 10.30 -10.02
C ALA A 112 -8.59 10.23 -9.87
N THR A 113 -9.06 9.79 -8.70
CA THR A 113 -10.50 9.72 -8.39
C THR A 113 -11.07 11.04 -7.87
N TRP A 114 -10.20 11.97 -7.45
CA TRP A 114 -10.57 13.25 -6.85
C TRP A 114 -11.72 13.13 -5.84
N SER A 115 -11.67 12.09 -5.02
CA SER A 115 -12.76 11.70 -4.13
C SER A 115 -12.37 11.80 -2.66
N LEU A 116 -13.28 12.30 -1.82
CA LEU A 116 -13.07 12.41 -0.39
C LEU A 116 -12.76 11.07 0.30
N PRO A 117 -13.46 9.94 0.00
CA PRO A 117 -13.15 8.68 0.66
C PRO A 117 -11.80 8.10 0.19
N ALA A 118 -11.36 8.32 -1.06
CA ALA A 118 -10.00 7.99 -1.49
C ALA A 118 -8.94 8.80 -0.77
N LEU A 119 -9.16 10.11 -0.58
CA LEU A 119 -8.25 10.94 0.20
C LEU A 119 -8.17 10.49 1.67
N ALA A 120 -9.32 10.16 2.28
CA ALA A 120 -9.36 9.64 3.64
C ALA A 120 -8.59 8.30 3.77
N PHE A 121 -8.74 7.41 2.78
CA PHE A 121 -7.99 6.16 2.76
C PHE A 121 -6.49 6.36 2.54
N ALA A 122 -6.09 7.27 1.65
CA ALA A 122 -4.68 7.63 1.46
C ALA A 122 -4.06 8.20 2.75
N PHE A 123 -4.80 9.06 3.47
CA PHE A 123 -4.37 9.58 4.77
C PHE A 123 -4.25 8.49 5.82
N PHE A 124 -5.23 7.58 5.89
CA PHE A 124 -5.16 6.41 6.78
C PHE A 124 -3.92 5.56 6.48
N SER A 125 -3.67 5.23 5.20
CA SER A 125 -2.51 4.46 4.78
C SER A 125 -1.20 5.15 5.14
N LEU A 126 -1.10 6.48 4.97
CA LEU A 126 0.04 7.27 5.41
C LEU A 126 0.27 7.15 6.92
N CYS A 127 -0.76 7.35 7.74
CA CYS A 127 -0.61 7.26 9.20
C CYS A 127 -0.23 5.85 9.65
N PHE A 128 -0.93 4.84 9.17
CA PHE A 128 -0.74 3.45 9.59
C PHE A 128 0.59 2.88 9.11
N LEU A 129 0.89 3.02 7.82
CA LEU A 129 2.11 2.50 7.21
C LEU A 129 3.32 3.35 7.56
N GLY A 130 3.16 4.67 7.71
CA GLY A 130 4.23 5.56 8.14
C GLY A 130 4.70 5.25 9.56
N LEU A 131 3.77 5.07 10.51
CA LEU A 131 4.12 4.66 11.87
C LEU A 131 4.78 3.26 11.89
N ARG A 132 4.28 2.34 11.07
CA ARG A 132 4.89 1.01 10.90
C ARG A 132 6.31 1.13 10.34
N ALA A 133 6.54 1.92 9.31
CA ALA A 133 7.85 2.15 8.72
C ALA A 133 8.85 2.71 9.75
N PHE A 134 8.41 3.64 10.58
CA PHE A 134 9.21 4.19 11.68
C PHE A 134 9.60 3.11 12.70
N HIS A 135 8.66 2.26 13.13
CA HIS A 135 8.96 1.16 14.04
C HIS A 135 9.92 0.13 13.42
N HIS A 136 9.78 -0.16 12.12
CA HIS A 136 10.71 -1.02 11.39
C HIS A 136 12.12 -0.42 11.34
N HIS A 137 12.23 0.88 11.04
CA HIS A 137 13.51 1.59 11.05
C HIS A 137 14.18 1.53 12.42
N ARG A 138 13.42 1.83 13.49
CA ARG A 138 13.92 1.76 14.87
C ARG A 138 14.32 0.34 15.29
N PHE A 139 13.67 -0.68 14.75
CA PHE A 139 14.06 -2.09 14.98
C PHE A 139 15.38 -2.43 14.29
N TYR A 140 15.63 -1.94 13.07
CA TYR A 140 16.89 -2.21 12.36
C TYR A 140 18.11 -1.48 12.96
N LEU A 141 17.89 -0.37 13.67
CA LEU A 141 18.95 0.39 14.35
C LEU A 141 19.32 -0.17 15.74
N LYS A 142 18.52 -1.11 16.28
CA LYS A 142 18.77 -1.77 17.56
C LYS A 142 19.47 -3.10 17.34
#